data_AF-A0A4Y8YTF5-F1
#
_entry.id   AF-A0A4Y8YTF5-F1
#
_cell.length_a   1.000
_cell.length_b   1.000
_cell.length_c   1.000
_cell.angle_alpha   90.00
_cell.angle_beta   90.00
_cell.angle_gamma   90.00
#
_symmetry.space_group_name_H-M   'P 1'
#
loop_
_entity.id
_entity.type
_entity.pdbx_description
1 polymer ?
#
loop_
_entity_poly.entity_id
_entity_poly.type
_entity_poly.pdbx_seq_one_letter_code
_entity_poly.pdbx_strand_id
1 'polypeptide(L)'
;MASTPTTKWQVGGYRFLVRRMEHALIRRDARMLHDPMKSQSRALMVGVVVACVGLAGCAALALFRPQDKIGDASIVVGKESAAMFVSVDGVFHPVLNLASARLIVGRPDNPVTVKETELASRPRGALVGIPGAPSALPNDPDGEAESWTVCDTVDPIAGVTSTTVIVGEPRYGENAAALGPSEAFL
;
A
#
# COMPACT_ATOMS: atom_id res chain seq x y z
N MET A 1 49.02 -33.09 22.65
CA MET A 1 48.29 -33.29 23.93
C MET A 1 46.92 -33.87 23.60
N ALA A 2 46.63 -35.09 24.04
CA ALA A 2 45.33 -35.71 23.84
C ALA A 2 44.33 -35.08 24.83
N SER A 3 43.26 -34.47 24.33
CA SER A 3 42.16 -33.99 25.17
C SER A 3 41.37 -35.20 25.67
N THR A 4 41.32 -35.39 26.98
CA THR A 4 40.45 -36.40 27.58
C THR A 4 39.00 -35.91 27.47
N PRO A 5 38.11 -36.65 26.78
CA PRO A 5 36.73 -36.24 26.63
C PRO A 5 36.02 -36.27 28.00
N THR A 6 35.32 -35.19 28.33
CA THR A 6 34.54 -35.09 29.56
C THR A 6 33.34 -36.03 29.52
N THR A 7 33.19 -36.83 30.57
CA THR A 7 32.08 -37.79 30.67
C THR A 7 30.78 -37.08 31.03
N LYS A 8 29.61 -37.61 30.61
CA LYS A 8 28.29 -37.06 30.97
C LYS A 8 28.13 -36.87 32.48
N TRP A 9 28.69 -37.77 33.27
CA TRP A 9 28.69 -37.72 34.72
C TRP A 9 29.52 -36.56 35.27
N GLN A 10 30.71 -36.31 34.73
CA GLN A 10 31.53 -35.15 35.10
C GLN A 10 30.84 -33.83 34.78
N VAL A 11 30.21 -33.70 33.60
CA VAL A 11 29.45 -32.50 33.22
C VAL A 11 28.23 -32.31 34.13
N GLY A 12 27.54 -33.41 34.47
CA GLY A 12 26.42 -33.40 35.41
C GLY A 12 26.84 -32.92 36.80
N GLY A 13 27.94 -33.47 37.33
CA GLY A 13 28.50 -33.08 38.63
C GLY A 13 28.97 -31.63 38.67
N TYR A 14 29.64 -31.17 37.60
CA TYR A 14 30.04 -29.77 37.46
C TYR A 14 28.85 -28.82 37.45
N ARG A 15 27.81 -29.10 36.64
CA ARG A 15 26.56 -28.32 36.62
C ARG A 15 25.87 -28.29 37.98
N PHE A 16 25.89 -29.40 38.72
CA PHE A 16 25.34 -29.45 40.06
C PHE A 16 26.10 -28.55 41.04
N LEU A 17 27.44 -28.60 41.04
CA LEU A 17 28.28 -27.76 41.88
C LEU A 17 28.08 -26.27 41.60
N VAL A 18 28.06 -25.89 40.32
CA VAL A 18 27.79 -24.50 39.90
C VAL A 18 26.42 -24.02 40.40
N ARG A 19 25.36 -24.81 40.21
CA ARG A 19 24.01 -24.47 40.70
C ARG A 19 23.95 -24.35 42.22
N ARG A 20 24.66 -25.22 42.94
CA ARG A 20 24.72 -25.15 44.41
C ARG A 20 25.41 -23.86 44.88
N MET A 21 26.48 -23.43 44.19
CA MET A 21 27.15 -22.15 44.47
C MET A 21 26.24 -20.95 44.16
N GLU A 22 25.55 -20.95 43.02
CA GLU A 22 24.57 -19.92 42.66
C GLU A 22 23.44 -19.83 43.69
N HIS A 23 22.88 -20.97 44.09
CA HIS A 23 21.80 -21.01 45.09
C HIS A 23 22.28 -20.54 46.46
N ALA A 24 23.50 -20.92 46.88
CA ALA A 24 24.09 -20.45 48.13
C ALA A 24 24.37 -18.93 48.11
N LEU A 25 24.79 -18.38 46.97
CA LEU A 25 25.04 -16.95 46.81
C LEU A 25 23.73 -16.13 46.82
N ILE A 26 22.72 -16.56 46.08
CA ILE A 26 21.45 -15.84 45.91
C ILE A 26 20.54 -16.01 47.14
N ARG A 27 20.46 -17.21 47.71
CA ARG A 27 19.50 -17.55 48.78
C ARG A 27 20.12 -17.77 50.16
N ARG A 28 21.45 -17.71 50.29
CA ARG A 28 22.19 -18.04 51.54
C ARG A 28 21.86 -19.43 52.10
N ASP A 29 21.42 -20.36 51.25
CA ASP A 29 21.10 -21.72 51.65
C ASP A 29 21.63 -22.73 50.61
N ALA A 30 22.35 -23.74 51.09
CA ALA A 30 22.94 -24.81 50.28
C ALA A 30 22.15 -26.13 50.36
N ARG A 31 21.06 -26.18 51.13
CA ARG A 31 20.27 -27.41 51.37
C ARG A 31 19.45 -27.84 50.15
N MET A 32 19.28 -26.99 49.13
CA MET A 32 18.59 -27.27 47.85
C MET A 32 17.26 -28.05 48.02
N LEU A 33 16.51 -27.79 49.09
CA LEU A 33 15.28 -28.55 49.40
C LEU A 33 14.17 -28.28 48.37
N HIS A 34 14.12 -27.06 47.84
CA HIS A 34 13.26 -26.63 46.74
C HIS A 34 14.04 -25.67 45.83
N ASP A 35 14.05 -25.92 44.52
CA ASP A 35 14.76 -25.10 43.53
C ASP A 35 13.74 -24.36 42.63
N PRO A 36 13.21 -23.20 43.06
CA PRO A 36 12.24 -22.42 42.28
C PRO A 36 12.85 -21.81 41.01
N MET A 37 14.18 -21.57 40.98
CA MET A 37 14.88 -21.08 39.80
C MET A 37 14.87 -22.12 38.67
N LYS A 38 14.96 -23.42 39.00
CA LYS A 38 14.78 -24.50 38.03
C LYS A 38 13.37 -24.52 37.44
N SER A 39 12.35 -24.22 38.24
CA SER A 39 10.97 -24.14 37.74
C SER A 39 10.76 -22.95 36.79
N GLN A 40 11.30 -21.78 37.13
CA GLN A 40 11.20 -20.56 36.34
C GLN A 40 12.00 -20.63 35.04
N SER A 41 13.24 -21.13 35.09
CA SER A 41 14.05 -21.36 33.89
C SER A 41 13.44 -22.40 32.96
N ARG A 42 12.84 -23.46 33.50
CA ARG A 42 12.09 -24.44 32.70
C ARG A 42 10.84 -23.82 32.08
N ALA A 43 10.08 -23.01 32.82
CA ALA A 43 8.92 -22.31 32.29
C ALA A 43 9.31 -21.35 31.15
N LEU A 44 10.41 -20.60 31.32
CA LEU A 44 10.93 -19.72 30.28
C LEU A 44 11.41 -20.50 29.05
N MET A 45 12.11 -21.61 29.24
CA MET A 45 12.55 -22.48 28.15
C MET A 45 11.35 -23.06 27.37
N VAL A 46 10.30 -23.50 28.07
CA VAL A 46 9.06 -23.96 27.44
C VAL A 46 8.39 -22.83 26.67
N GLY A 47 8.31 -21.62 27.25
CA GLY A 47 7.77 -20.44 26.56
C GLY A 47 8.54 -20.09 25.28
N VAL A 48 9.87 -20.14 25.32
CA VAL A 48 10.72 -19.92 24.13
C VAL A 48 10.44 -20.97 23.06
N VAL A 49 10.34 -22.25 23.44
CA VAL A 49 10.03 -23.32 22.48
C VAL A 49 8.65 -23.09 21.85
N VAL A 50 7.63 -22.75 22.64
CA VAL A 50 6.28 -22.46 22.13
C VAL A 50 6.30 -21.24 21.20
N ALA A 51 7.03 -20.18 21.55
CA ALA A 51 7.17 -19.00 20.70
C ALA A 51 7.85 -19.32 19.36
N CYS A 52 8.92 -20.12 19.38
CA CYS A 52 9.58 -20.58 18.16
C CYS A 52 8.64 -21.42 17.29
N VAL A 53 7.85 -22.32 17.88
CA VAL A 53 6.85 -23.11 17.16
C VAL A 53 5.77 -22.22 16.56
N GLY A 54 5.28 -21.21 17.30
CA GLY A 54 4.31 -20.23 16.79
C GLY A 54 4.86 -19.43 15.60
N LEU A 55 6.09 -18.92 15.71
CA LEU A 55 6.77 -18.20 14.61
C LEU A 55 6.97 -19.09 13.40
N ALA A 56 7.38 -20.35 13.59
CA ALA A 56 7.51 -21.32 12.51
C ALA A 56 6.15 -21.60 11.83
N GLY A 57 5.06 -21.70 12.60
CA GLY A 57 3.71 -21.84 12.07
C GLY A 57 3.28 -20.64 11.23
N CYS A 58 3.50 -19.41 11.72
CA CYS A 58 3.22 -18.19 10.96
C CYS A 58 4.05 -18.11 9.67
N ALA A 59 5.34 -18.47 9.73
CA ALA A 59 6.21 -18.50 8.56
C ALA A 59 5.74 -19.54 7.53
N ALA A 60 5.33 -20.73 7.97
CA ALA A 60 4.78 -21.76 7.10
C ALA A 60 3.47 -21.28 6.44
N LEU A 61 2.56 -20.67 7.20
CA LEU A 61 1.31 -20.11 6.65
C LEU A 61 1.58 -19.02 5.60
N ALA A 62 2.57 -18.15 5.84
CA ALA A 62 2.96 -17.13 4.87
C ALA A 62 3.53 -17.72 3.57
N LEU A 63 4.27 -18.83 3.65
CA LEU A 63 4.80 -19.54 2.48
C LEU A 63 3.73 -20.31 1.71
N PHE A 64 2.77 -20.93 2.40
CA PHE A 64 1.71 -21.70 1.75
C PHE A 64 0.59 -20.83 1.18
N ARG A 65 0.37 -19.63 1.74
CA ARG A 65 -0.58 -18.64 1.22
C ARG A 65 0.07 -17.28 1.09
N PRO A 66 0.94 -17.08 0.09
CA PRO A 66 1.31 -15.73 -0.29
C PRO A 66 0.01 -15.01 -0.66
N GLN A 67 -0.33 -13.97 0.07
CA GLN A 67 -1.52 -13.18 -0.20
C GLN A 67 -1.36 -12.57 -1.59
N ASP A 68 -2.12 -13.09 -2.56
CA ASP A 68 -2.06 -12.67 -3.95
C ASP A 68 -2.51 -11.20 -4.00
N LYS A 69 -1.54 -10.28 -4.03
CA LYS A 69 -1.83 -8.84 -3.89
C LYS A 69 -2.62 -8.27 -5.06
N ILE A 70 -2.66 -9.02 -6.17
CA ILE A 70 -3.43 -8.70 -7.35
C ILE A 70 -4.92 -9.01 -7.12
N GLY A 71 -5.26 -10.05 -6.34
CA GLY A 71 -6.66 -10.43 -6.06
C GLY A 71 -7.53 -10.45 -7.32
N ASP A 72 -8.71 -9.83 -7.23
CA ASP A 72 -9.63 -9.57 -8.35
C ASP A 72 -9.47 -8.15 -8.94
N ALA A 73 -8.34 -7.47 -8.67
CA ALA A 73 -8.14 -6.10 -9.15
C ALA A 73 -8.02 -6.08 -10.68
N SER A 74 -8.98 -5.42 -11.33
CA SER A 74 -9.00 -5.31 -12.79
C SER A 74 -8.04 -4.22 -13.31
N ILE A 75 -7.66 -3.26 -12.46
CA ILE A 75 -6.71 -2.19 -12.79
C ILE A 75 -5.57 -2.21 -11.77
N VAL A 76 -4.34 -2.30 -12.26
CA VAL A 76 -3.13 -2.40 -11.43
C VAL A 76 -2.06 -1.42 -11.88
N VAL A 77 -1.26 -0.95 -10.93
CA VAL A 77 -0.13 -0.05 -11.18
C VAL A 77 1.13 -0.66 -10.58
N GLY A 78 2.18 -0.78 -11.40
CA GLY A 78 3.49 -1.23 -10.96
C GLY A 78 4.09 -0.23 -9.97
N LYS A 79 4.50 -0.70 -8.79
CA LYS A 79 5.04 0.16 -7.73
C LYS A 79 6.34 0.85 -8.14
N GLU A 80 7.23 0.14 -8.84
CA GLU A 80 8.51 0.68 -9.28
C GLU A 80 8.41 1.50 -10.57
N SER A 81 7.65 1.01 -11.56
CA SER A 81 7.57 1.61 -12.89
C SER A 81 6.50 2.68 -13.03
N ALA A 82 5.53 2.73 -12.10
CA ALA A 82 4.28 3.47 -12.24
C ALA A 82 3.50 3.16 -13.53
N ALA A 83 3.84 2.07 -14.24
CA ALA A 83 3.13 1.63 -15.42
C ALA A 83 1.76 1.06 -15.02
N MET A 84 0.73 1.43 -15.76
CA MET A 84 -0.63 0.97 -15.53
C MET A 84 -0.96 -0.20 -16.44
N PHE A 85 -1.66 -1.19 -15.89
CA PHE A 85 -2.14 -2.35 -16.61
C PHE A 85 -3.60 -2.62 -16.29
N VAL A 86 -4.32 -3.16 -17.27
CA VAL A 86 -5.69 -3.63 -17.14
C VAL A 86 -5.75 -5.13 -17.38
N SER A 87 -6.47 -5.86 -16.53
CA SER A 87 -6.70 -7.29 -16.68
C SER A 87 -7.92 -7.53 -17.56
N VAL A 88 -7.73 -8.24 -18.68
CA VAL A 88 -8.78 -8.68 -19.59
C VAL A 88 -8.59 -10.17 -19.80
N ASP A 89 -9.58 -10.98 -19.44
CA ASP A 89 -9.55 -12.45 -19.56
C ASP A 89 -8.28 -13.11 -18.94
N GLY A 90 -7.76 -12.53 -17.87
CA GLY A 90 -6.56 -13.02 -17.17
C GLY A 90 -5.22 -12.61 -17.79
N VAL A 91 -5.24 -11.79 -18.86
CA VAL A 91 -4.05 -11.20 -19.48
C VAL A 91 -3.94 -9.72 -19.10
N PHE A 92 -2.74 -9.29 -18.70
CA PHE A 92 -2.48 -7.91 -18.33
C PHE A 92 -2.00 -7.10 -19.53
N HIS A 93 -2.84 -6.16 -19.97
CA HIS A 93 -2.54 -5.25 -21.05
C HIS A 93 -2.01 -3.92 -20.48
N PRO A 94 -0.83 -3.45 -20.90
CA PRO A 94 -0.38 -2.10 -20.56
C PRO A 94 -1.39 -1.07 -21.08
N VAL A 95 -1.75 -0.07 -20.28
CA VAL A 95 -2.74 0.93 -20.65
C VAL A 95 -2.20 2.35 -20.51
N LEU A 96 -2.53 3.21 -21.48
CA LEU A 96 -2.00 4.57 -21.58
C LEU A 96 -2.49 5.54 -20.49
N ASN A 97 -3.70 5.34 -19.96
CA ASN A 97 -4.32 6.24 -18.99
C ASN A 97 -5.45 5.56 -18.20
N LEU A 98 -5.80 6.16 -17.06
CA LEU A 98 -6.86 5.69 -16.16
C LEU A 98 -8.24 5.70 -16.82
N ALA A 99 -8.54 6.72 -17.65
CA ALA A 99 -9.80 6.80 -18.37
C ALA A 99 -10.00 5.59 -19.28
N SER A 100 -8.99 5.24 -20.07
CA SER A 100 -9.02 4.06 -20.94
C SER A 100 -9.14 2.76 -20.13
N ALA A 101 -8.45 2.65 -19.01
CA ALA A 101 -8.55 1.48 -18.13
C ALA A 101 -9.99 1.28 -17.64
N ARG A 102 -10.63 2.35 -17.14
CA ARG A 102 -12.03 2.32 -16.68
C ARG A 102 -13.02 2.03 -17.81
N LEU A 103 -12.77 2.55 -19.02
CA LEU A 103 -13.58 2.25 -20.19
C LEU A 103 -13.51 0.77 -20.60
N ILE A 104 -12.31 0.18 -20.56
CA ILE A 104 -12.11 -1.24 -20.89
C ILE A 104 -12.79 -2.14 -19.84
N VAL A 105 -12.65 -1.81 -18.56
CA VAL A 105 -13.29 -2.57 -17.46
C VAL A 105 -14.80 -2.31 -17.38
N GLY A 106 -15.27 -1.17 -17.90
CA GLY A 106 -16.67 -0.74 -17.83
C GLY A 106 -17.11 -0.29 -16.43
N ARG A 107 -16.17 -0.06 -15.50
CA ARG A 107 -16.43 0.32 -14.11
C ARG A 107 -15.45 1.40 -13.64
N PRO A 108 -15.85 2.28 -12.72
CA PRO A 108 -15.01 3.35 -12.19
C PRO A 108 -14.02 2.84 -11.12
N ASP A 109 -13.41 1.69 -11.35
CA ASP A 109 -12.51 1.05 -10.38
C ASP A 109 -11.25 1.91 -10.17
N ASN A 110 -10.70 1.81 -8.97
CA ASN A 110 -9.46 2.48 -8.61
C ASN A 110 -8.26 1.53 -8.79
N PRO A 111 -7.13 2.05 -9.29
CA PRO A 111 -5.94 1.24 -9.51
C PRO A 111 -5.36 0.73 -8.18
N VAL A 112 -4.96 -0.53 -8.15
CA VAL A 112 -4.25 -1.15 -7.01
C VAL A 112 -2.75 -1.18 -7.29
N THR A 113 -1.95 -0.72 -6.33
CA THR A 113 -0.49 -0.77 -6.45
C THR A 113 0.05 -2.16 -6.13
N VAL A 114 0.77 -2.75 -7.07
CA VAL A 114 1.37 -4.09 -6.96
C VAL A 114 2.87 -4.05 -7.23
N LYS A 115 3.61 -5.02 -6.70
CA LYS A 115 5.06 -5.12 -6.97
C LYS A 115 5.29 -5.52 -8.43
N GLU A 116 6.33 -5.00 -9.07
CA GLU A 116 6.66 -5.36 -10.46
C GLU A 116 6.92 -6.86 -10.63
N THR A 117 7.45 -7.54 -9.60
CA THR A 117 7.69 -9.00 -9.63
C THR A 117 6.41 -9.82 -9.81
N GLU A 118 5.28 -9.33 -9.29
CA GLU A 118 3.96 -9.98 -9.45
C GLU A 118 3.38 -9.73 -10.86
N LEU A 119 3.70 -8.60 -11.48
CA LEU A 119 3.29 -8.31 -12.86
C LEU A 119 4.14 -9.06 -13.88
N ALA A 120 5.40 -9.33 -13.55
CA ALA A 120 6.33 -10.05 -14.42
C ALA A 120 5.98 -11.55 -14.55
N SER A 121 5.30 -12.14 -13.56
CA SER A 121 4.86 -13.55 -13.59
C SER A 121 3.55 -13.76 -14.37
N ARG A 122 2.83 -12.68 -14.71
CA ARG A 122 1.54 -12.73 -15.39
C ARG A 122 1.70 -12.58 -16.92
N PRO A 123 0.81 -13.18 -17.72
CA PRO A 123 0.83 -13.01 -19.17
C PRO A 123 0.60 -11.54 -19.54
N ARG A 124 1.45 -11.01 -20.43
CA ARG A 124 1.37 -9.63 -20.92
C ARG A 124 0.75 -9.59 -22.31
N GLY A 125 -0.23 -8.70 -22.48
CA GLY A 125 -0.88 -8.43 -23.75
C GLY A 125 -0.31 -7.21 -24.48
N ALA A 126 -0.95 -6.85 -25.59
CA ALA A 126 -0.63 -5.63 -26.33
C ALA A 126 -0.98 -4.36 -25.56
N LEU A 127 -0.28 -3.27 -25.87
CA LEU A 127 -0.59 -1.92 -25.37
C LEU A 127 -1.97 -1.48 -25.83
N VAL A 128 -2.80 -0.98 -24.90
CA VAL A 128 -4.16 -0.53 -25.17
C VAL A 128 -4.41 0.88 -24.63
N GLY A 129 -5.49 1.49 -25.11
CA GLY A 129 -5.97 2.78 -24.64
C GLY A 129 -5.97 3.87 -25.70
N ILE A 130 -6.56 5.00 -25.33
CA ILE A 130 -6.77 6.16 -26.20
C ILE A 130 -5.64 7.16 -25.95
N PRO A 131 -4.78 7.47 -26.95
CA PRO A 131 -3.77 8.51 -26.82
C PRO A 131 -4.41 9.86 -26.49
N GLY A 132 -3.83 10.60 -25.55
CA GLY A 132 -4.31 11.93 -25.15
C GLY A 132 -5.50 11.95 -24.19
N ALA A 133 -6.08 10.80 -23.85
CA ALA A 133 -7.11 10.74 -22.82
C ALA A 133 -6.53 11.03 -21.42
N PRO A 134 -7.31 11.61 -20.51
CA PRO A 134 -6.82 12.08 -19.22
C PRO A 134 -6.45 10.92 -18.28
N SER A 135 -5.34 11.09 -17.56
CA SER A 135 -4.89 10.15 -16.52
C SER A 135 -5.52 10.41 -15.15
N ALA A 136 -6.06 11.61 -14.95
CA ALA A 136 -6.80 11.99 -13.75
C ALA A 136 -8.24 12.29 -14.13
N LEU A 137 -9.17 11.72 -13.37
CA LEU A 137 -10.61 11.97 -13.48
C LEU A 137 -11.08 12.43 -12.10
N PRO A 138 -10.79 13.69 -11.72
CA PRO A 138 -11.33 14.24 -10.48
C PRO A 138 -12.85 14.23 -10.60
N ASN A 139 -13.52 13.65 -9.61
CA ASN A 139 -14.95 13.81 -9.43
C ASN A 139 -15.18 14.82 -8.32
N ASP A 140 -16.08 15.77 -8.55
CA ASP A 140 -16.65 16.54 -7.47
C ASP A 140 -17.72 15.67 -6.78
N PRO A 141 -17.53 15.26 -5.51
CA PRO A 141 -18.52 14.46 -4.79
C PRO A 141 -19.80 15.23 -4.46
N ASP A 142 -19.68 16.56 -4.30
CA ASP A 142 -20.79 17.44 -3.91
C ASP A 142 -21.64 17.82 -5.13
N GLY A 143 -21.05 17.70 -6.33
CA GLY A 143 -21.76 17.78 -7.60
C GLY A 143 -22.37 19.15 -7.85
N GLU A 144 -21.75 20.20 -7.32
CA GLU A 144 -22.26 21.55 -7.54
C GLU A 144 -22.07 21.93 -9.01
N ALA A 145 -23.17 22.33 -9.65
CA ALA A 145 -23.13 22.72 -11.04
C ALA A 145 -22.35 24.04 -11.16
N GLU A 146 -21.14 23.96 -11.71
CA GLU A 146 -20.35 25.14 -12.04
C GLU A 146 -21.07 26.01 -13.09
N SER A 147 -21.09 27.32 -12.89
CA SER A 147 -21.65 28.23 -13.88
C SER A 147 -20.74 28.34 -15.10
N TRP A 148 -21.32 28.36 -16.30
CA TRP A 148 -20.60 28.54 -17.55
C TRP A 148 -20.89 29.93 -18.12
N THR A 149 -19.84 30.71 -18.37
CA THR A 149 -19.94 32.04 -18.97
C THR A 149 -19.13 32.09 -20.25
N VAL A 150 -19.70 32.66 -21.31
CA VAL A 150 -19.01 32.93 -22.57
C VAL A 150 -18.89 34.44 -22.74
N CYS A 151 -17.67 34.92 -22.95
CA CYS A 151 -17.37 36.34 -23.09
C CYS A 151 -16.76 36.60 -24.47
N ASP A 152 -17.40 37.50 -25.24
CA ASP A 152 -16.82 38.03 -26.46
C ASP A 152 -16.18 39.40 -26.18
N THR A 153 -14.94 39.58 -26.62
CA THR A 153 -14.24 40.87 -26.55
C THR A 153 -14.36 41.55 -27.91
N VAL A 154 -15.02 42.70 -27.94
CA VAL A 154 -15.27 43.46 -29.18
C VAL A 154 -14.33 44.66 -29.26
N ASP A 155 -13.63 44.78 -30.38
CA ASP A 155 -12.93 46.01 -30.77
C ASP A 155 -13.85 46.88 -31.66
N PRO A 156 -13.96 48.20 -31.43
CA PRO A 156 -14.86 49.06 -32.17
C PRO A 156 -14.63 49.12 -33.68
N ILE A 157 -13.43 48.78 -34.15
CA ILE A 157 -13.04 48.84 -35.57
C ILE A 157 -12.98 47.43 -36.16
N ALA A 158 -12.45 46.47 -35.42
CA ALA A 158 -12.19 45.12 -35.90
C ALA A 158 -13.31 44.09 -35.60
N GLY A 159 -14.32 44.45 -34.80
CA GLY A 159 -15.40 43.52 -34.41
C GLY A 159 -14.97 42.58 -33.29
N VAL A 160 -15.52 41.35 -33.24
CA VAL A 160 -15.16 40.37 -32.20
C VAL A 160 -13.70 39.92 -32.39
N THR A 161 -12.87 40.17 -31.38
CA THR A 161 -11.43 39.87 -31.41
C THR A 161 -11.08 38.59 -30.67
N SER A 162 -11.83 38.23 -29.62
CA SER A 162 -11.62 36.97 -28.90
C SER A 162 -12.91 36.51 -28.22
N THR A 163 -13.08 35.19 -28.14
CA THR A 163 -14.14 34.53 -27.39
C THR A 163 -13.49 33.69 -26.30
N THR A 164 -13.91 33.88 -25.05
CA THR A 164 -13.38 33.17 -23.88
C THR A 164 -14.51 32.43 -23.19
N VAL A 165 -14.25 31.19 -22.75
CA VAL A 165 -15.17 30.40 -21.94
C VAL A 165 -14.62 30.31 -20.53
N ILE A 166 -15.44 30.66 -19.54
CA ILE A 166 -15.10 30.63 -18.12
C ILE A 166 -16.01 29.59 -17.45
N VAL A 167 -15.40 28.67 -16.72
CA VAL A 167 -16.09 27.69 -15.87
C VAL A 167 -15.89 28.14 -14.43
N GLY A 168 -16.99 28.40 -13.73
CA GLY A 168 -17.05 29.00 -12.40
C GLY A 168 -17.74 30.36 -12.37
N GLU A 169 -18.02 30.87 -11.17
CA GLU A 169 -18.73 32.14 -11.00
C GLU A 169 -17.89 33.33 -11.52
N PRO A 170 -18.43 34.15 -12.44
CA PRO A 170 -17.73 35.32 -12.94
C PRO A 170 -17.58 36.36 -11.85
N ARG A 171 -16.38 36.91 -11.70
CA ARG A 171 -16.12 38.01 -10.77
C ARG A 171 -16.40 39.35 -11.44
N TYR A 172 -17.45 40.01 -10.99
CA TYR A 172 -17.76 41.38 -11.39
C TYR A 172 -16.81 42.38 -10.71
N GLY A 173 -16.48 43.45 -11.42
CA GLY A 173 -15.59 44.51 -10.98
C GLY A 173 -15.88 45.81 -11.71
N GLU A 174 -14.99 46.79 -11.63
CA GLU A 174 -15.22 48.11 -12.24
C GLU A 174 -15.46 48.06 -13.75
N ASN A 175 -14.89 47.07 -14.44
CA ASN A 175 -14.96 46.91 -15.89
C ASN A 175 -15.90 45.78 -16.36
N ALA A 176 -16.61 45.12 -15.45
CA ALA A 176 -17.51 44.01 -15.78
C ALA A 176 -18.66 43.95 -14.78
N ALA A 177 -19.89 44.09 -15.27
CA ALA A 177 -21.10 44.04 -14.46
C ALA A 177 -22.23 43.33 -15.22
N ALA A 178 -23.24 42.86 -14.49
CA ALA A 178 -24.47 42.40 -15.09
C ALA A 178 -25.21 43.58 -15.75
N LEU A 179 -25.75 43.34 -16.94
CA LEU A 179 -26.51 44.34 -17.70
C LEU A 179 -27.77 44.77 -16.93
N GLY A 180 -28.03 46.07 -16.84
CA GLY A 180 -29.25 46.59 -16.23
C GLY A 180 -30.51 46.23 -17.03
N PRO A 181 -31.71 46.29 -16.42
CA PRO A 181 -32.97 45.95 -17.09
C PRO A 181 -33.35 46.88 -18.27
N SER A 182 -32.67 48.02 -18.39
CA SER A 182 -32.87 49.01 -19.46
C SER A 182 -31.66 49.18 -20.38
N GLU A 183 -30.65 48.35 -20.23
CA GLU A 183 -29.43 48.39 -21.03
C GLU A 183 -29.44 47.28 -22.08
N ALA A 184 -28.92 47.56 -23.27
CA ALA A 184 -28.81 46.60 -24.37
C ALA A 184 -27.64 46.99 -25.29
N PHE A 185 -27.02 45.98 -25.91
CA PHE A 185 -26.06 46.16 -27.00
C PHE A 185 -26.74 45.89 -28.34
N LEU A 186 -26.38 46.64 -29.39
CA LEU A 186 -26.86 46.50 -30.77
C LEU A 186 -25.75 45.90 -31.64
#